data_AF-A0A363TGJ2-F1
#
_entry.id   AF-A0A363TGJ2-F1
#
_cell.length_a   1.000
_cell.length_b   1.000
_cell.length_c   1.000
_cell.angle_alpha   90.00
_cell.angle_beta   90.00
_cell.angle_gamma   90.00
#
_symmetry.space_group_name_H-M   'P 1'
#
loop_
_entity.id
_entity.type
_entity.pdbx_description
1 polymer ?
#
loop_
_entity_poly.entity_id
_entity_poly.type
_entity_poly.pdbx_seq_one_letter_code
_entity_poly.pdbx_strand_id
1 'polypeptide(L)'
;ADTVLLCVQPGSGDSLQFMKAGVTELPDVIAVTKADTGEAAQRTRADVAGALSLDTESRERPVLAISVARAESLDALEAALHAHRAWLTERDRLSARRAAQERAWVEQAIRARFGSAGLAAARSLTQRHGGPFEIEREVALALHRRLGLVRPE
;
A
#
# COMPACT_ATOMS: atom_id res chain seq x y z
N ALA A 1 5.37 1.97 -2.55
CA ALA A 1 4.84 3.32 -2.85
C ALA A 1 4.82 4.14 -1.56
N ASP A 2 5.04 5.45 -1.64
CA ASP A 2 5.08 6.29 -0.44
C ASP A 2 3.66 6.59 0.08
N THR A 3 2.75 6.96 -0.81
CA THR A 3 1.33 7.27 -0.52
C THR A 3 0.43 6.43 -1.42
N VAL A 4 -0.58 5.79 -0.83
CA VAL A 4 -1.61 5.03 -1.55
C VAL A 4 -2.92 5.79 -1.53
N LEU A 5 -3.40 6.18 -2.71
CA LEU A 5 -4.72 6.79 -2.90
C LEU A 5 -5.71 5.72 -3.36
N LEU A 6 -6.77 5.50 -2.59
CA LEU A 6 -7.90 4.67 -3.01
C LEU A 6 -8.98 5.52 -3.66
N CYS A 7 -9.27 5.26 -4.93
CA CYS A 7 -10.38 5.88 -5.65
C CYS A 7 -11.62 4.98 -5.55
N VAL A 8 -12.70 5.51 -5.02
CA VAL A 8 -13.97 4.80 -4.82
C VAL A 8 -15.02 5.39 -5.74
N GLN A 9 -15.73 4.56 -6.48
CA GLN A 9 -16.87 5.02 -7.29
C GLN A 9 -18.17 4.97 -6.46
N PRO A 10 -19.01 6.01 -6.50
CA PRO A 10 -20.33 5.99 -5.89
C PRO A 10 -21.22 4.88 -6.44
N GLY A 11 -21.95 4.20 -5.54
CA GLY A 11 -23.00 3.25 -5.93
C GLY A 11 -22.52 1.93 -6.55
N SER A 12 -21.23 1.60 -6.49
CA SER A 12 -20.70 0.34 -7.04
C SER A 12 -21.10 -0.90 -6.24
N GLY A 13 -21.56 -0.76 -4.99
CA GLY A 13 -21.83 -1.90 -4.08
C GLY A 13 -20.57 -2.63 -3.58
N ASP A 14 -19.49 -2.61 -4.36
CA ASP A 14 -18.21 -3.26 -4.08
C ASP A 14 -17.35 -2.49 -3.06
N SER A 15 -17.55 -1.18 -2.92
CA SER A 15 -16.74 -0.30 -2.07
C SER A 15 -16.65 -0.77 -0.62
N LEU A 16 -17.78 -1.24 -0.07
CA LEU A 16 -17.88 -1.77 1.29
C LEU A 16 -17.32 -3.20 1.41
N GLN A 17 -17.34 -3.97 0.31
CA GLN A 17 -16.77 -5.31 0.28
C GLN A 17 -15.25 -5.28 0.25
N PHE A 18 -14.64 -4.38 -0.52
CA PHE A 18 -13.18 -4.18 -0.50
C PHE A 18 -12.70 -3.87 0.91
N MET A 19 -13.42 -3.02 1.62
CA MET A 19 -13.08 -2.68 3.00
C MET A 19 -13.21 -3.87 3.96
N LYS A 20 -14.20 -4.75 3.76
CA LYS A 20 -14.31 -6.01 4.52
C LYS A 20 -13.23 -7.05 4.18
N ALA A 21 -12.59 -6.95 3.01
CA ALA A 21 -11.52 -7.86 2.59
C ALA A 21 -10.13 -7.47 3.13
N GLY A 22 -10.04 -6.56 4.10
CA GLY A 22 -8.77 -6.09 4.67
C GLY A 22 -8.09 -4.98 3.86
N VAL A 23 -8.76 -4.42 2.84
CA VAL A 23 -8.22 -3.28 2.08
C VAL A 23 -8.25 -1.98 2.89
N THR A 24 -9.00 -1.93 4.00
CA THR A 24 -9.07 -0.76 4.91
C THR A 24 -7.71 -0.30 5.40
N GLU A 25 -6.78 -1.24 5.63
CA GLU A 25 -5.46 -0.96 6.21
C GLU A 25 -4.48 -0.33 5.20
N LEU A 26 -4.81 -0.38 3.90
CA LEU A 26 -3.88 -0.02 2.82
C LEU A 26 -3.87 1.47 2.42
N PRO A 27 -5.02 2.16 2.24
CA PRO A 27 -5.01 3.51 1.72
C PRO A 27 -4.56 4.54 2.75
N ASP A 28 -3.74 5.48 2.29
CA ASP A 28 -3.31 6.62 3.09
C ASP A 28 -4.27 7.82 2.95
N VAL A 29 -4.96 7.91 1.80
CA VAL A 29 -5.98 8.89 1.42
C VAL A 29 -7.05 8.18 0.61
N ILE A 30 -8.32 8.56 0.79
CA ILE A 30 -9.44 8.01 0.03
C ILE A 30 -10.17 9.13 -0.72
N ALA A 31 -10.45 8.91 -2.00
CA ALA A 31 -11.23 9.79 -2.86
C ALA A 31 -12.47 9.07 -3.41
N VAL A 32 -13.64 9.47 -2.95
CA VAL A 32 -14.91 9.15 -3.60
C VAL A 32 -15.04 10.00 -4.86
N THR A 33 -14.85 9.35 -5.99
CA THR A 33 -14.88 9.95 -7.33
C THR A 33 -16.31 10.32 -7.75
N LYS A 34 -16.46 11.05 -8.86
CA LYS A 34 -17.76 11.41 -9.45
C LYS A 34 -18.72 12.06 -8.44
N ALA A 35 -18.21 13.00 -7.62
CA ALA A 35 -19.01 13.72 -6.63
C ALA A 35 -20.21 14.46 -7.22
N ASP A 36 -20.16 14.74 -8.53
CA ASP A 36 -21.25 15.27 -9.32
C ASP A 36 -22.54 14.43 -9.32
N THR A 37 -22.46 13.16 -8.91
CA THR A 37 -23.60 12.25 -8.69
C THR A 37 -24.40 12.56 -7.41
N GLY A 38 -24.01 13.58 -6.64
CA GLY A 38 -24.79 14.12 -5.53
C GLY A 38 -24.90 13.15 -4.35
N GLU A 39 -26.13 12.80 -3.97
CA GLU A 39 -26.39 11.97 -2.79
C GLU A 39 -25.68 10.61 -2.83
N ALA A 40 -25.56 10.00 -4.02
CA ALA A 40 -24.88 8.71 -4.16
C ALA A 40 -23.42 8.81 -3.69
N ALA A 41 -22.70 9.87 -4.08
CA ALA A 41 -21.34 10.12 -3.65
C ALA A 41 -21.25 10.41 -2.15
N GLN A 42 -22.18 11.20 -1.61
CA GLN A 42 -22.17 11.50 -0.17
C GLN A 42 -22.46 10.28 0.70
N ARG A 43 -23.40 9.41 0.28
CA ARG A 43 -23.65 8.12 0.94
C ARG A 43 -22.39 7.24 0.93
N THR A 44 -21.76 7.06 -0.24
CA THR A 44 -20.52 6.29 -0.33
C THR A 44 -19.39 6.90 0.52
N ARG A 45 -19.27 8.23 0.59
CA ARG A 45 -18.29 8.90 1.47
C ARG A 45 -18.55 8.60 2.95
N ALA A 46 -19.80 8.67 3.37
CA ALA A 46 -20.20 8.37 4.75
C ALA A 46 -19.95 6.89 5.09
N ASP A 47 -20.32 5.97 4.20
CA ASP A 47 -20.08 4.53 4.36
C ASP A 47 -18.58 4.24 4.51
N VAL A 48 -17.76 4.88 3.68
CA VAL A 48 -16.30 4.70 3.73
C VAL A 48 -15.71 5.26 5.02
N ALA A 49 -16.08 6.49 5.39
CA ALA A 49 -15.64 7.08 6.64
C ALA A 49 -16.06 6.25 7.87
N GLY A 50 -17.28 5.71 7.87
CA GLY A 50 -17.80 4.89 8.95
C GLY A 50 -17.11 3.52 9.08
N ALA A 51 -16.65 2.91 7.99
CA ALA A 51 -15.87 1.67 8.12
C ALA A 51 -14.42 1.93 8.52
N LEU A 52 -13.84 3.09 8.16
CA LEU A 52 -12.50 3.49 8.62
C LEU A 52 -12.47 3.88 10.09
N SER A 53 -13.58 4.36 10.67
CA SER A 53 -13.63 4.72 12.10
C SER A 53 -13.66 3.51 13.04
N LEU A 54 -13.91 2.32 12.50
CA LEU A 54 -13.79 1.05 13.24
C LEU A 54 -12.35 0.55 13.31
N ASP A 55 -11.46 1.13 12.51
CA ASP A 55 -10.04 0.85 12.56
C ASP A 55 -9.41 1.54 13.78
N THR A 56 -8.50 0.85 14.45
CA THR A 56 -7.79 1.34 15.65
C THR A 56 -6.47 2.05 15.32
N GLU A 57 -6.17 2.19 14.02
CA GLU A 57 -5.01 2.92 13.51
C GLU A 57 -4.87 4.32 14.12
N SER A 58 -3.62 4.68 14.45
CA SER A 58 -3.29 5.92 15.17
C SER A 58 -3.45 7.21 14.35
N ARG A 59 -3.73 7.11 13.04
CA ARG A 59 -3.75 8.24 12.11
C ARG A 59 -5.10 8.33 11.41
N GLU A 60 -5.69 9.52 11.45
CA GLU A 60 -6.86 9.83 10.64
C GLU A 60 -6.52 9.80 9.14
N ARG A 61 -7.36 9.12 8.35
CA ARG A 61 -7.23 9.03 6.89
C ARG A 61 -8.33 9.88 6.24
N PRO A 62 -7.97 10.90 5.44
CA PRO A 62 -8.97 11.77 4.82
C PRO A 62 -9.80 11.01 3.79
N VAL A 63 -11.12 11.20 3.86
CA VAL A 63 -12.10 10.69 2.88
C VAL A 63 -12.78 11.87 2.18
N LEU A 64 -12.38 12.13 0.94
CA LEU A 64 -12.82 13.28 0.15
C LEU A 64 -13.82 12.86 -0.93
N ALA A 65 -14.80 13.70 -1.23
CA ALA A 65 -15.60 13.57 -2.44
C ALA A 65 -15.06 14.55 -3.50
N ILE A 66 -14.72 14.03 -4.68
CA ILE A 66 -14.14 14.80 -5.78
C ILE A 66 -14.91 14.60 -7.08
N SER A 67 -14.95 15.63 -7.93
CA SER A 67 -15.43 15.50 -9.31
C SER A 67 -14.40 16.08 -10.27
N VAL A 68 -13.81 15.22 -11.10
CA VAL A 68 -12.95 15.67 -12.20
C VAL A 68 -13.77 16.40 -13.25
N ALA A 69 -14.99 15.92 -13.55
CA ALA A 69 -15.86 16.50 -14.56
C ALA A 69 -16.29 17.93 -14.23
N ARG A 70 -16.41 18.27 -12.94
CA ARG A 70 -16.74 19.62 -12.45
C ARG A 70 -15.56 20.38 -11.85
N ALA A 71 -14.36 19.81 -11.89
CA ALA A 71 -13.17 20.34 -11.20
C ALA A 71 -13.41 20.67 -9.71
N GLU A 72 -14.19 19.83 -9.02
CA GLU A 72 -14.54 20.03 -7.61
C GLU A 72 -13.59 19.26 -6.68
N SER A 73 -13.14 19.95 -5.63
CA SER A 73 -12.32 19.40 -4.53
C SER A 73 -10.98 18.79 -4.94
N LEU A 74 -10.46 19.10 -6.12
CA LEU A 74 -9.14 18.63 -6.57
C LEU A 74 -8.01 19.24 -5.73
N ASP A 75 -8.09 20.53 -5.41
CA ASP A 75 -7.12 21.21 -4.53
C ASP A 75 -7.12 20.61 -3.12
N ALA A 76 -8.28 20.21 -2.62
CA ALA A 76 -8.40 19.54 -1.32
C ALA A 76 -7.75 18.15 -1.35
N LEU A 77 -7.86 17.42 -2.46
CA LEU A 77 -7.16 16.15 -2.65
C LEU A 77 -5.64 16.34 -2.71
N GLU A 78 -5.17 17.32 -3.48
CA GLU A 78 -3.76 17.67 -3.54
C GLU A 78 -3.21 18.04 -2.15
N ALA A 79 -3.92 18.89 -1.41
CA ALA A 79 -3.55 19.26 -0.04
C ALA A 79 -3.47 18.04 0.90
N ALA A 80 -4.41 17.10 0.80
CA ALA A 80 -4.40 15.87 1.59
C ALA A 80 -3.19 14.97 1.26
N LEU A 81 -2.83 14.84 -0.01
CA LEU A 81 -1.65 14.09 -0.45
C LEU A 81 -0.35 14.74 0.06
N HIS A 82 -0.25 16.07 -0.01
CA HIS A 82 0.89 16.81 0.53
C HIS A 82 1.00 16.68 2.06
N ALA A 83 -0.13 16.79 2.77
CA ALA A 83 -0.16 16.60 4.21
C ALA A 83 0.34 15.20 4.62
N HIS A 84 -0.08 14.16 3.90
CA HIS A 84 0.44 12.81 4.14
C HIS A 84 1.94 12.70 3.85
N ARG A 85 2.42 13.29 2.76
CA ARG A 85 3.86 13.30 2.47
C ARG A 85 4.68 14.05 3.52
N ALA A 86 4.18 15.18 4.02
CA ALA A 86 4.80 15.91 5.12
C ALA A 86 4.86 15.04 6.39
N TRP A 87 3.74 14.40 6.74
CA TRP A 87 3.68 13.46 7.86
C TRP A 87 4.68 12.31 7.74
N LEU A 88 4.91 11.77 6.53
CA LEU A 88 5.92 10.74 6.27
C LEU A 88 7.35 11.25 6.44
N THR A 89 7.63 12.50 6.08
CA THR A 89 8.97 13.07 6.22
C THR A 89 9.34 13.40 7.67
N GLU A 90 8.34 13.58 8.53
CA GLU A 90 8.58 13.72 9.96
C GLU A 90 9.07 12.43 10.60
N ARG A 91 10.03 12.55 11.54
CA ARG A 91 10.51 11.45 12.39
C ARG A 91 10.99 10.21 11.63
N ASP A 92 11.53 10.42 10.42
CA ASP A 92 12.11 9.37 9.57
C ASP A 92 11.13 8.23 9.19
N ARG A 93 9.82 8.47 9.27
CA ARG A 93 8.79 7.48 8.95
C ARG A 93 8.90 6.99 7.51
N LEU A 94 9.26 7.87 6.58
CA LEU A 94 9.43 7.54 5.16
C LEU A 94 10.53 6.50 4.94
N SER A 95 11.71 6.72 5.54
CA SER A 95 12.84 5.80 5.44
C SER A 95 12.47 4.45 6.05
N ALA A 96 11.89 4.46 7.25
CA ALA A 96 11.44 3.24 7.92
C ALA A 96 10.40 2.46 7.10
N ARG A 97 9.41 3.16 6.51
CA ARG A 97 8.37 2.57 5.64
C ARG A 97 8.98 1.97 4.38
N ARG A 98 9.87 2.69 3.69
CA ARG A 98 10.55 2.17 2.49
C ARG A 98 11.41 0.94 2.80
N ALA A 99 12.20 0.98 3.87
CA ALA A 99 13.01 -0.15 4.29
C ALA A 99 12.14 -1.37 4.65
N ALA A 100 10.96 -1.16 5.27
CA ALA A 100 10.00 -2.24 5.52
C ALA A 100 9.40 -2.81 4.22
N GLN A 101 9.04 -1.96 3.27
CA GLN A 101 8.55 -2.38 1.95
C GLN A 101 9.60 -3.18 1.18
N GLU A 102 10.85 -2.74 1.19
CA GLU A 102 11.97 -3.44 0.55
C GLU A 102 12.18 -4.83 1.15
N ARG A 103 12.19 -4.93 2.50
CA ARG A 103 12.28 -6.23 3.18
C ARG A 103 11.12 -7.16 2.81
N ALA A 104 9.90 -6.66 2.87
CA ALA A 104 8.71 -7.42 2.53
C ALA A 104 8.74 -7.91 1.07
N TRP A 105 9.19 -7.06 0.14
CA TRP A 105 9.34 -7.42 -1.26
C TRP A 105 10.36 -8.56 -1.45
N VAL A 106 11.54 -8.46 -0.83
CA VAL A 106 12.58 -9.50 -0.91
C VAL A 106 12.04 -10.82 -0.36
N GLU A 107 11.42 -10.80 0.83
CA GLU A 107 10.85 -12.00 1.43
C GLU A 107 9.80 -12.65 0.53
N GLN A 108 8.91 -11.85 -0.06
CA GLN A 108 7.89 -12.33 -0.97
C GLN A 108 8.49 -12.93 -2.24
N ALA A 109 9.49 -12.28 -2.83
CA ALA A 109 10.17 -12.78 -4.03
C ALA A 109 10.89 -14.11 -3.77
N ILE A 110 11.61 -14.21 -2.65
CA ILE A 110 12.28 -15.46 -2.25
C ILE A 110 11.26 -16.56 -1.96
N ARG A 111 10.16 -16.25 -1.26
CA ARG A 111 9.09 -17.22 -0.99
C ARG A 111 8.43 -17.70 -2.27
N ALA A 112 8.18 -16.81 -3.23
CA ALA A 112 7.59 -17.16 -4.52
C ALA A 112 8.52 -18.10 -5.32
N ARG A 113 9.84 -17.87 -5.26
CA ARG A 113 10.82 -18.62 -6.05
C ARG A 113 11.29 -19.93 -5.40
N PHE A 114 11.43 -19.97 -4.08
CA PHE A 114 12.03 -21.11 -3.35
C PHE A 114 11.12 -21.69 -2.26
N GLY A 115 9.88 -21.20 -2.14
CA GLY A 115 8.93 -21.62 -1.13
C GLY A 115 9.31 -21.19 0.29
N SER A 116 8.51 -21.65 1.26
CA SER A 116 8.72 -21.33 2.68
C SER A 116 10.05 -21.86 3.23
N ALA A 117 10.52 -23.01 2.73
CA ALA A 117 11.81 -23.59 3.14
C ALA A 117 13.00 -22.74 2.65
N GLY A 118 12.95 -22.24 1.41
CA GLY A 118 13.96 -21.33 0.88
C GLY A 118 13.99 -20.00 1.63
N LEU A 119 12.83 -19.44 1.96
CA LEU A 119 12.74 -18.23 2.79
C LEU A 119 13.36 -18.44 4.18
N ALA A 120 13.09 -19.58 4.84
CA ALA A 120 13.69 -19.91 6.12
C ALA A 120 15.23 -20.01 6.03
N ALA A 121 15.75 -20.62 4.96
CA ALA A 121 17.19 -20.72 4.69
C ALA A 121 17.85 -19.37 4.34
N ALA A 122 17.06 -18.39 3.88
CA ALA A 122 17.52 -17.05 3.50
C ALA A 122 17.57 -16.04 4.66
N ARG A 123 17.05 -16.36 5.86
CA ARG A 123 16.92 -15.38 6.97
C ARG A 123 18.23 -14.68 7.35
N SER A 124 19.38 -15.35 7.25
CA SER A 124 20.69 -14.74 7.53
C SER A 124 21.29 -13.99 6.33
N LEU A 125 20.73 -14.17 5.14
CA LEU A 125 21.20 -13.58 3.88
C LEU A 125 20.48 -12.29 3.51
N THR A 126 19.32 -12.02 4.10
CA THR A 126 18.50 -10.83 3.83
C THR A 126 18.99 -9.55 4.53
N GLN A 127 19.99 -9.64 5.41
CA GLN A 127 20.60 -8.48 6.10
C GLN A 127 21.69 -7.77 5.27
N ARG A 128 21.53 -7.73 3.94
CA ARG A 128 22.53 -7.14 3.03
C ARG A 128 22.19 -5.69 2.71
N HIS A 129 23.21 -4.92 2.39
CA HIS A 129 23.07 -3.53 1.93
C HIS A 129 22.87 -3.52 0.42
N GLY A 130 21.97 -2.68 -0.08
CA GLY A 130 21.66 -2.57 -1.51
C GLY A 130 20.17 -2.36 -1.74
N GLY A 131 19.78 -2.14 -3.00
CA GLY A 131 18.38 -2.07 -3.37
C GLY A 131 17.69 -3.44 -3.28
N PRO A 132 16.35 -3.50 -3.22
CA PRO A 132 15.61 -4.76 -3.05
C PRO A 132 15.93 -5.79 -4.13
N PHE A 133 16.05 -5.38 -5.40
CA PHE A 133 16.39 -6.27 -6.51
C PHE A 133 17.81 -6.83 -6.44
N GLU A 134 18.75 -6.05 -5.92
CA GLU A 134 20.12 -6.52 -5.74
C GLU A 134 20.19 -7.57 -4.62
N ILE A 135 19.52 -7.29 -3.50
CA ILE A 135 19.41 -8.22 -2.38
C ILE A 135 18.73 -9.52 -2.84
N GLU A 136 17.60 -9.46 -3.53
CA GLU A 136 16.91 -10.67 -4.03
C GLU A 136 17.78 -11.48 -4.98
N ARG A 137 18.44 -10.82 -5.94
CA ARG A 137 19.40 -11.48 -6.83
C ARG A 137 20.47 -12.21 -6.04
N GLU A 138 21.14 -11.54 -5.09
CA GLU A 138 22.21 -12.15 -4.31
C GLU A 138 21.74 -13.32 -3.44
N VAL A 139 20.60 -13.16 -2.76
CA VAL A 139 19.99 -14.20 -1.94
C VAL A 139 19.60 -15.39 -2.81
N ALA A 140 18.99 -15.15 -3.97
CA ALA A 140 18.62 -16.19 -4.92
C ALA A 140 19.86 -16.97 -5.40
N LEU A 141 20.97 -16.29 -5.71
CA LEU A 141 22.22 -16.96 -6.11
C LEU A 141 22.83 -17.80 -5.00
N ALA A 142 22.80 -17.30 -3.76
CA ALA A 142 23.26 -18.04 -2.61
C ALA A 142 22.40 -19.30 -2.37
N LEU A 143 21.07 -19.19 -2.51
CA LEU A 143 20.15 -20.32 -2.37
C LEU A 143 20.34 -21.37 -3.48
N HIS A 144 20.51 -20.98 -4.74
CA HIS A 144 20.78 -21.96 -5.81
C HIS A 144 22.03 -22.79 -5.51
N ARG A 145 23.12 -22.12 -5.11
CA ARG A 145 24.37 -22.81 -4.74
C ARG A 145 24.18 -23.74 -3.55
N ARG A 146 23.46 -23.28 -2.52
CA ARG A 146 23.27 -24.02 -1.26
C ARG A 146 22.32 -25.21 -1.40
N LEU A 147 21.33 -25.09 -2.28
CA LEU A 147 20.30 -26.11 -2.52
C LEU A 147 20.64 -27.02 -3.72
N GLY A 148 21.75 -26.79 -4.43
CA GLY A 148 22.13 -27.56 -5.60
C GLY A 148 21.15 -27.43 -6.77
N LEU A 149 20.41 -26.31 -6.84
CA LEU A 149 19.42 -26.07 -7.90
C LEU A 149 20.13 -25.54 -9.15
N VAL A 150 19.83 -26.14 -10.30
CA VAL A 150 20.27 -25.62 -11.60
C VAL A 150 19.57 -24.27 -11.83
N ARG A 151 20.31 -23.23 -12.24
CA ARG A 151 19.70 -21.94 -12.57
C ARG A 151 18.67 -22.13 -13.70
N PRO A 152 17.46 -21.57 -13.59
CA PRO A 152 16.61 -21.43 -14.77
C PRO A 152 17.30 -20.48 -15.75
N GLU A 153 17.29 -20.85 -17.04
CA GLU A 153 17.75 -19.99 -18.15
C GLU A 153 16.95 -18.69 -18.26
#